data_AF-A0A7C4YR52-F1
#
_entry.id   AF-A0A7C4YR52-F1
#
_cell.length_a   1.000
_cell.length_b   1.000
_cell.length_c   1.000
_cell.angle_alpha   90.00
_cell.angle_beta   90.00
_cell.angle_gamma   90.00
#
_symmetry.space_group_name_H-M   'P 1'
#
loop_
_entity.id
_entity.type
_entity.pdbx_description
1 polymer ?
#
loop_
_entity_poly.entity_id
_entity_poly.type
_entity_poly.pdbx_seq_one_letter_code
_entity_poly.pdbx_strand_id
1 'polypeptide(L)'
;MRRAWRLGWRFFTTALVNSLSLFMAVLVIPGISFDFSPRLVPAWVTFALFLGLVNALVRPMVVYLAYPVNWLTIGLPTVLVDSLLLLFVGRVWPGFHVDAFWPSAVLGAVILPASNVLFSALVSAERQRTLYDWVIRRLGRKRPAGAQPSPHGVVFVQIDGLSYTALRHALREGMMPALESLLEQGRFRLMAWDCGIPSQTSSVQAGIMYGDSSDIPAFRFLDRASGRVIVSNRPEGARLLEQRYVENGYRGLLYGGSSTANVFSGGAELTIFTMGNNRNAGASRRIDDFLLFLLNPYCLLRVLVLSLWDWLMEVLYAWRQQLRKEWPRVSRRGLYPVLRVVSNVVLREFSTYIVLLDI
;
A
#
# COMPACT_ATOMS: atom_id res chain seq x y z
N MET A 1 -24.10 -21.41 -17.24
CA MET A 1 -23.20 -21.12 -18.39
C MET A 1 -22.21 -19.96 -18.14
N ARG A 2 -22.62 -18.76 -17.72
CA ARG A 2 -21.69 -17.61 -17.49
C ARG A 2 -20.60 -17.81 -16.42
N ARG A 3 -20.72 -18.78 -15.50
CA ARG A 3 -19.68 -19.10 -14.49
C ARG A 3 -18.57 -19.99 -15.06
N ALA A 4 -18.91 -21.03 -15.83
CA ALA A 4 -17.94 -21.91 -16.48
C ALA A 4 -17.10 -21.17 -17.52
N TRP A 5 -17.72 -20.30 -18.32
CA TRP A 5 -17.00 -19.43 -19.28
C TRP A 5 -16.01 -18.48 -18.57
N ARG A 6 -16.40 -17.92 -17.42
CA ARG A 6 -15.53 -17.05 -16.61
C ARG A 6 -14.38 -17.82 -15.97
N LEU A 7 -14.56 -19.09 -15.60
CA LEU A 7 -13.49 -19.94 -15.11
C LEU A 7 -12.52 -20.32 -16.25
N GLY A 8 -13.03 -20.71 -17.42
CA GLY A 8 -12.22 -21.04 -18.59
C GLY A 8 -11.38 -19.86 -19.06
N TRP A 9 -11.98 -18.67 -19.16
CA TRP A 9 -11.24 -17.44 -19.51
C TRP A 9 -10.14 -17.10 -18.49
N ARG A 10 -10.44 -17.24 -17.19
CA ARG A 10 -9.44 -17.03 -16.13
C ARG A 10 -8.28 -18.01 -16.26
N PHE A 11 -8.56 -19.30 -16.42
CA PHE A 11 -7.54 -20.32 -16.61
C PHE A 11 -6.66 -20.01 -17.83
N PHE A 12 -7.28 -19.64 -18.95
CA PHE A 12 -6.56 -19.27 -20.17
C PHE A 12 -5.65 -18.05 -19.96
N THR A 13 -6.16 -16.97 -19.35
CA THR A 13 -5.36 -15.77 -19.08
C THR A 13 -4.21 -16.05 -18.10
N THR A 14 -4.43 -16.89 -17.07
CA THR A 14 -3.39 -17.27 -16.12
C THR A 14 -2.34 -18.18 -16.77
N ALA A 15 -2.75 -19.12 -17.61
CA ALA A 15 -1.84 -19.97 -18.37
C ALA A 15 -0.97 -19.13 -19.31
N LEU A 16 -1.58 -18.20 -20.06
CA LEU A 16 -0.88 -17.30 -20.97
C LEU A 16 0.16 -16.43 -20.23
N VAL A 17 -0.25 -15.84 -19.09
CA VAL A 17 0.64 -15.01 -18.25
C VAL A 17 1.80 -15.83 -17.66
N ASN A 18 1.54 -17.04 -17.19
CA ASN A 18 2.57 -17.93 -16.66
C ASN A 18 3.54 -18.38 -17.75
N SER A 19 3.05 -18.72 -18.94
CA SER A 19 3.88 -19.08 -20.09
C SER A 19 4.77 -17.92 -20.54
N LEU A 20 4.23 -16.70 -20.57
CA LEU A 20 5.01 -15.51 -20.95
C LEU A 20 6.04 -15.12 -19.88
N SER A 21 5.70 -15.30 -18.60
CA SER A 21 6.63 -15.11 -17.47
C SER A 21 7.81 -16.08 -17.55
N LEU A 22 7.51 -17.35 -17.87
CA LEU A 22 8.52 -18.39 -18.02
C LEU A 22 9.44 -18.12 -19.22
N PHE A 23 8.85 -17.71 -20.35
CA PHE A 23 9.60 -17.30 -21.53
C PHE A 23 10.55 -16.14 -21.24
N MET A 24 10.08 -15.11 -20.54
CA MET A 24 10.92 -13.98 -20.12
C MET A 24 12.06 -14.40 -19.19
N ALA A 25 11.81 -15.31 -18.25
CA ALA A 25 12.86 -15.79 -17.33
C ALA A 25 13.97 -16.54 -18.07
N VAL A 26 13.63 -17.36 -19.06
CA VAL A 26 14.62 -18.07 -19.90
C VAL A 26 15.45 -17.09 -20.73
N LEU A 27 14.86 -15.98 -21.20
CA LEU A 27 15.59 -14.97 -21.98
C LEU A 27 16.53 -14.09 -21.14
N VAL A 28 16.12 -13.76 -19.92
CA VAL A 28 16.82 -12.75 -19.09
C VAL A 28 17.91 -13.37 -18.23
N ILE A 29 17.84 -14.67 -17.90
CA ILE A 29 18.73 -15.30 -16.92
C ILE A 29 19.81 -16.14 -17.61
N PRO A 30 21.09 -15.72 -17.55
CA PRO A 30 22.20 -16.55 -17.98
C PRO A 30 22.25 -17.84 -17.13
N GLY A 31 22.13 -18.99 -17.79
CA GLY A 31 22.18 -20.31 -17.16
C GLY A 31 20.83 -20.93 -16.78
N ILE A 32 19.73 -20.38 -17.29
CA ILE A 32 18.48 -21.13 -17.46
C ILE A 32 18.29 -21.35 -18.95
N SER A 33 18.38 -22.60 -19.39
CA SER A 33 18.13 -22.98 -20.78
C SER A 33 16.90 -23.86 -20.89
N PHE A 34 16.12 -23.63 -21.93
CA PHE A 34 14.99 -24.46 -22.28
C PHE A 34 15.03 -24.75 -23.78
N ASP A 35 14.97 -26.02 -24.15
CA ASP A 35 15.05 -26.42 -25.56
C ASP A 35 13.74 -26.08 -26.30
N PHE A 36 13.75 -24.94 -27.00
CA PHE A 36 12.58 -24.43 -27.74
C PHE A 36 12.37 -25.09 -29.12
N SER A 37 12.51 -26.41 -29.23
CA SER A 37 12.24 -27.10 -30.50
C SER A 37 10.72 -27.21 -30.77
N PRO A 38 10.20 -26.86 -31.97
CA PRO A 38 8.77 -26.94 -32.31
C PRO A 38 8.15 -28.34 -32.16
N ARG A 39 8.98 -29.39 -32.15
CA ARG A 39 8.55 -30.78 -31.92
C ARG A 39 8.21 -31.09 -30.46
N LEU A 40 8.57 -30.19 -29.53
CA LEU A 40 8.43 -30.36 -28.08
C LEU A 40 7.29 -29.53 -27.48
N VAL A 41 6.41 -28.91 -28.27
CA VAL A 41 5.24 -28.16 -27.75
C VAL A 41 4.42 -28.96 -26.71
N PRO A 42 4.15 -30.27 -26.88
CA PRO A 42 3.50 -31.07 -25.83
C PRO A 42 4.31 -31.13 -24.54
N ALA A 43 5.64 -31.22 -24.64
CA ALA A 43 6.55 -31.23 -23.50
C ALA A 43 6.55 -29.90 -22.73
N TRP A 44 6.25 -28.78 -23.40
CA TRP A 44 6.16 -27.47 -22.75
C TRP A 44 4.87 -27.32 -21.96
N VAL A 45 3.76 -27.81 -22.53
CA VAL A 45 2.47 -27.82 -21.84
C VAL A 45 2.53 -28.73 -20.62
N THR A 46 3.12 -29.92 -20.75
CA THR A 46 3.28 -30.83 -19.61
C THR A 46 4.27 -30.30 -18.57
N PHE A 47 5.33 -29.59 -18.99
CA PHE A 47 6.23 -28.88 -18.08
C PHE A 47 5.53 -27.78 -17.28
N ALA A 48 4.77 -26.92 -17.97
CA ALA A 48 4.01 -25.85 -17.32
C ALA A 48 2.96 -26.40 -16.34
N LEU A 49 2.30 -27.52 -16.68
CA LEU A 49 1.38 -28.22 -15.80
C LEU A 49 2.10 -28.83 -14.59
N PHE A 50 3.25 -29.47 -14.79
CA PHE A 50 4.07 -30.02 -13.70
C PHE A 50 4.57 -28.93 -12.76
N LEU A 51 5.16 -27.86 -13.30
CA LEU A 51 5.60 -26.71 -12.51
C LEU A 51 4.42 -26.05 -11.77
N GLY A 52 3.26 -25.96 -12.42
CA GLY A 52 2.03 -25.48 -11.80
C GLY A 52 1.58 -26.36 -10.63
N LEU A 53 1.67 -27.69 -10.76
CA LEU A 53 1.34 -28.65 -9.71
C LEU A 53 2.33 -28.58 -8.54
N VAL A 54 3.63 -28.55 -8.83
CA VAL A 54 4.67 -28.40 -7.80
C VAL A 54 4.48 -27.09 -7.05
N ASN A 55 4.22 -25.98 -7.74
CA ASN A 55 3.90 -24.70 -7.09
C ASN A 55 2.59 -24.77 -6.29
N ALA A 56 1.57 -25.48 -6.76
CA ALA A 56 0.31 -25.62 -6.03
C ALA A 56 0.46 -26.41 -4.72
N LEU A 57 1.39 -27.38 -4.66
CA LEU A 57 1.63 -28.22 -3.49
C LEU A 57 2.69 -27.65 -2.55
N VAL A 58 3.83 -27.21 -3.09
CA VAL A 58 4.99 -26.77 -2.31
C VAL A 58 4.79 -25.37 -1.77
N ARG A 59 4.30 -24.44 -2.60
CA ARG A 59 4.17 -23.02 -2.21
C ARG A 59 3.30 -22.79 -0.96
N PRO A 60 2.13 -23.41 -0.75
CA PRO A 60 1.37 -23.18 0.48
C PRO A 60 2.12 -23.65 1.73
N MET A 61 2.88 -24.75 1.66
CA MET A 61 3.72 -25.20 2.77
C MET A 61 4.84 -24.21 3.06
N VAL A 62 5.49 -23.70 2.01
CA VAL A 62 6.58 -22.72 2.11
C VAL A 62 6.10 -21.42 2.70
N VAL A 63 4.99 -20.87 2.18
CA VAL A 63 4.42 -19.63 2.71
C VAL A 63 4.00 -19.80 4.16
N TYR A 64 3.41 -20.92 4.53
CA TYR A 64 3.02 -21.20 5.92
C TYR A 64 4.23 -21.23 6.87
N LEU A 65 5.28 -21.97 6.49
CA LEU A 65 6.49 -22.09 7.30
C LEU A 65 7.30 -20.79 7.33
N ALA A 66 7.36 -20.08 6.20
CA ALA A 66 8.09 -18.84 6.04
C ALA A 66 7.33 -17.64 6.63
N TYR A 67 6.01 -17.71 6.82
CA TYR A 67 5.16 -16.58 7.23
C TYR A 67 5.74 -15.72 8.38
N PRO A 68 6.15 -16.28 9.54
CA PRO A 68 6.66 -15.47 10.65
C PRO A 68 8.01 -14.80 10.34
N VAL A 69 8.84 -15.41 9.48
CA VAL A 69 10.18 -14.92 9.15
C VAL A 69 10.18 -14.00 7.93
N ASN A 70 9.28 -14.24 6.96
CA ASN A 70 9.21 -13.53 5.69
C ASN A 70 9.01 -12.02 5.87
N TRP A 71 8.25 -11.63 6.89
CA TRP A 71 8.04 -10.21 7.24
C TRP A 71 9.32 -9.55 7.74
N LEU A 72 10.14 -10.27 8.53
CA LEU A 72 11.38 -9.75 9.08
C LEU A 72 12.50 -9.70 8.03
N THR A 73 12.51 -10.65 7.09
CA THR A 73 13.61 -10.86 6.15
C THR A 73 13.29 -10.44 4.71
N ILE A 74 12.21 -9.67 4.49
CA ILE A 74 11.80 -9.18 3.16
C ILE A 74 11.71 -10.34 2.13
N GLY A 75 11.14 -11.48 2.52
CA GLY A 75 10.93 -12.58 1.57
C GLY A 75 12.12 -13.53 1.31
N LEU A 76 13.28 -13.34 1.95
CA LEU A 76 14.48 -14.20 1.73
C LEU A 76 14.22 -15.72 1.80
N PRO A 77 13.47 -16.26 2.79
CA PRO A 77 13.14 -17.69 2.84
C PRO A 77 12.36 -18.16 1.61
N THR A 78 11.50 -17.30 1.06
CA THR A 78 10.73 -17.63 -0.15
C THR A 78 11.66 -17.74 -1.34
N VAL A 79 12.59 -16.79 -1.50
CA VAL A 79 13.62 -16.83 -2.56
C VAL A 79 14.47 -18.09 -2.45
N LEU A 80 14.89 -18.46 -1.24
CA LEU A 80 15.68 -19.67 -1.01
C LEU A 80 14.93 -20.92 -1.48
N VAL A 81 13.67 -21.08 -1.07
CA VAL A 81 12.91 -22.29 -1.45
C VAL A 81 12.57 -22.30 -2.94
N ASP A 82 12.18 -21.16 -3.51
CA ASP A 82 11.89 -21.06 -4.95
C ASP A 82 13.15 -21.39 -5.78
N SER A 83 14.35 -20.98 -5.30
CA SER A 83 15.63 -21.34 -5.93
C SER A 83 15.90 -22.84 -5.88
N LEU A 84 15.65 -23.49 -4.72
CA LEU A 84 15.81 -24.94 -4.57
C LEU A 84 14.80 -25.71 -5.44
N LEU A 85 13.58 -25.20 -5.56
CA LEU A 85 12.54 -25.78 -6.41
C LEU A 85 12.92 -25.70 -7.89
N LEU A 86 13.49 -24.58 -8.35
CA LEU A 86 13.99 -24.44 -9.72
C LEU A 86 15.12 -25.44 -10.02
N LEU A 87 16.05 -25.63 -9.09
CA LEU A 87 17.10 -26.64 -9.22
C LEU A 87 16.53 -28.06 -9.23
N PHE A 88 15.53 -28.34 -8.42
CA PHE A 88 14.86 -29.64 -8.39
C PHE A 88 14.18 -29.92 -9.74
N VAL A 89 13.38 -28.97 -10.23
CA VAL A 89 12.69 -29.08 -11.51
C VAL A 89 13.67 -29.21 -12.67
N GLY A 90 14.79 -28.47 -12.66
CA GLY A 90 15.86 -28.57 -13.65
C GLY A 90 16.61 -29.90 -13.67
N ARG A 91 16.53 -30.69 -12.58
CA ARG A 91 17.08 -32.06 -12.55
C ARG A 91 16.07 -33.12 -12.97
N VAL A 92 14.79 -32.89 -12.69
CA VAL A 92 13.73 -33.88 -12.91
C VAL A 92 13.17 -33.79 -14.34
N TRP A 93 13.11 -32.59 -14.92
CA TRP A 93 12.47 -32.38 -16.21
C TRP A 93 13.46 -32.34 -17.37
N PRO A 94 13.34 -33.25 -18.36
CA PRO A 94 14.20 -33.22 -19.53
C PRO A 94 13.92 -31.97 -20.39
N GLY A 95 14.97 -31.23 -20.73
CA GLY A 95 14.89 -30.02 -21.55
C GLY A 95 14.77 -28.69 -20.78
N PHE A 96 14.76 -28.71 -19.44
CA PHE A 96 14.93 -27.52 -18.60
C PHE A 96 16.20 -27.65 -17.77
N HIS A 97 17.20 -26.79 -18.00
CA HIS A 97 18.47 -26.84 -17.28
C HIS A 97 18.69 -25.57 -16.47
N VAL A 98 19.22 -25.74 -15.26
CA VAL A 98 19.60 -24.66 -14.36
C VAL A 98 21.04 -24.93 -13.89
N ASP A 99 21.97 -24.09 -14.31
CA ASP A 99 23.42 -24.36 -14.17
C ASP A 99 23.90 -24.43 -12.71
N ALA A 100 23.46 -23.48 -11.87
CA ALA A 100 23.93 -23.36 -10.50
C ALA A 100 22.87 -22.73 -9.58
N PHE A 101 23.02 -22.97 -8.27
CA PHE A 101 22.20 -22.30 -7.25
C PHE A 101 22.40 -20.78 -7.32
N TRP A 102 23.65 -20.33 -7.34
CA TRP A 102 24.03 -18.93 -7.55
C TRP A 102 24.88 -18.82 -8.81
N PRO A 103 24.55 -17.94 -9.77
CA PRO A 103 23.49 -16.93 -9.72
C PRO A 103 22.14 -17.39 -10.30
N SER A 104 22.10 -18.46 -11.10
CA SER A 104 20.99 -18.76 -12.01
C SER A 104 19.67 -19.09 -11.29
N ALA A 105 19.69 -19.98 -10.28
CA ALA A 105 18.46 -20.34 -9.56
C ALA A 105 17.91 -19.18 -8.71
N VAL A 106 18.79 -18.42 -8.05
CA VAL A 106 18.37 -17.25 -7.24
C VAL A 106 17.80 -16.14 -8.11
N LEU A 107 18.43 -15.83 -9.24
CA LEU A 107 17.87 -14.87 -10.19
C LEU A 107 16.51 -15.36 -10.75
N GLY A 108 16.38 -16.65 -11.04
CA GLY A 108 15.11 -17.28 -11.42
C GLY A 108 14.01 -17.10 -10.38
N ALA A 109 14.32 -17.38 -9.12
CA ALA A 109 13.39 -17.26 -8.00
C ALA A 109 12.90 -15.81 -7.77
N VAL A 110 13.65 -14.80 -8.21
CA VAL A 110 13.25 -13.40 -8.11
C VAL A 110 12.50 -12.94 -9.37
N ILE A 111 13.04 -13.25 -10.56
CA ILE A 111 12.55 -12.74 -11.84
C ILE A 111 11.24 -13.43 -12.24
N LEU A 112 11.04 -14.72 -11.98
CA LEU A 112 9.82 -15.44 -12.32
C LEU A 112 8.59 -14.86 -11.60
N PRO A 113 8.58 -14.73 -10.25
CA PRO A 113 7.48 -14.08 -9.55
C PRO A 113 7.30 -12.62 -9.94
N ALA A 114 8.40 -11.86 -10.13
CA ALA A 114 8.33 -10.46 -10.55
C ALA A 114 7.67 -10.29 -11.93
N SER A 115 8.03 -11.15 -12.89
CA SER A 115 7.43 -11.19 -14.23
C SER A 115 5.95 -11.54 -14.16
N ASN A 116 5.58 -12.52 -13.33
CA ASN A 116 4.18 -12.89 -13.14
C ASN A 116 3.35 -11.74 -12.55
N VAL A 117 3.89 -11.02 -11.56
CA VAL A 117 3.25 -9.81 -11.01
C VAL A 117 3.09 -8.75 -12.10
N LEU A 118 4.14 -8.50 -12.88
CA LEU A 118 4.12 -7.52 -13.98
C LEU A 118 3.06 -7.85 -15.03
N PHE A 119 3.07 -9.08 -15.55
CA PHE A 119 2.10 -9.53 -16.55
C PHE A 119 0.68 -9.59 -15.99
N SER A 120 0.50 -10.10 -14.77
CA SER A 120 -0.80 -10.09 -14.10
C SER A 120 -1.33 -8.68 -13.93
N ALA A 121 -0.47 -7.73 -13.56
CA ALA A 121 -0.84 -6.34 -13.41
C ALA A 121 -1.20 -5.69 -14.75
N LEU A 122 -0.43 -5.92 -15.82
CA LEU A 122 -0.74 -5.45 -17.18
C LEU A 122 -2.07 -6.00 -17.70
N VAL A 123 -2.31 -7.30 -17.54
CA VAL A 123 -3.58 -7.94 -17.94
C VAL A 123 -4.74 -7.48 -17.06
N SER A 124 -4.49 -7.22 -15.77
CA SER A 124 -5.51 -6.71 -14.85
C SER A 124 -5.79 -5.20 -15.00
N ALA A 125 -4.88 -4.44 -15.62
CA ALA A 125 -5.04 -3.01 -15.85
C ALA A 125 -6.27 -2.72 -16.73
N GLU A 126 -6.60 -3.61 -17.65
CA GLU A 126 -7.80 -3.51 -18.49
C GLU A 126 -9.10 -3.84 -17.71
N ARG A 127 -8.97 -4.48 -16.53
CA ARG A 127 -10.09 -4.97 -15.70
C ARG A 127 -10.27 -4.16 -14.40
N GLN A 128 -9.80 -2.92 -14.39
CA GLN A 128 -9.69 -2.04 -13.22
C GLN A 128 -11.00 -1.67 -12.52
N ARG A 129 -12.18 -1.85 -13.11
CA ARG A 129 -13.46 -1.58 -12.38
C ARG A 129 -14.03 -2.83 -11.70
N THR A 130 -13.99 -3.99 -12.35
CA THR A 130 -14.70 -5.19 -11.85
C THR A 130 -14.01 -5.99 -10.74
N LEU A 131 -12.66 -5.98 -10.67
CA LEU A 131 -11.95 -6.77 -9.66
C LEU A 131 -12.01 -6.10 -8.28
N TYR A 132 -11.86 -4.78 -8.23
CA TYR A 132 -11.98 -4.00 -6.99
C TYR A 132 -13.38 -4.10 -6.40
N ASP A 133 -14.42 -3.93 -7.23
CA ASP A 133 -15.82 -4.17 -6.81
C ASP A 133 -16.02 -5.59 -6.26
N TRP A 134 -15.36 -6.60 -6.85
CA TRP A 134 -15.49 -7.98 -6.39
C TRP A 134 -14.72 -8.27 -5.10
N VAL A 135 -13.52 -7.72 -4.94
CA VAL A 135 -12.70 -7.83 -3.72
C VAL A 135 -13.39 -7.08 -2.58
N ILE A 136 -13.86 -5.86 -2.79
CA ILE A 136 -14.67 -5.07 -1.84
C ILE A 136 -15.94 -5.84 -1.45
N ARG A 137 -16.67 -6.42 -2.41
CA ARG A 137 -17.88 -7.20 -2.13
C ARG A 137 -17.61 -8.52 -1.41
N ARG A 138 -16.45 -9.16 -1.62
CA ARG A 138 -16.13 -10.49 -1.06
C ARG A 138 -15.38 -10.43 0.27
N LEU A 139 -14.54 -9.42 0.45
CA LEU A 139 -14.02 -8.99 1.75
C LEU A 139 -15.04 -8.17 2.54
N GLY A 140 -16.22 -7.95 1.94
CA GLY A 140 -17.41 -7.29 2.47
C GLY A 140 -17.39 -7.25 3.98
N ARG A 141 -16.83 -6.15 4.49
CA ARG A 141 -16.66 -5.93 5.91
C ARG A 141 -18.01 -6.15 6.55
N LYS A 142 -18.07 -7.03 7.55
CA LYS A 142 -19.17 -6.96 8.50
C LYS A 142 -19.05 -5.57 9.12
N ARG A 143 -19.97 -4.67 8.74
CA ARG A 143 -20.13 -3.37 9.39
C ARG A 143 -20.08 -3.61 10.90
N PRO A 144 -19.40 -2.76 11.67
CA PRO A 144 -19.39 -2.91 13.11
C PRO A 144 -20.82 -3.06 13.63
N ALA A 145 -20.99 -4.02 14.55
CA ALA A 145 -22.29 -4.41 15.06
C ALA A 145 -22.94 -3.20 15.74
N GLY A 146 -23.92 -2.59 15.09
CA GLY A 146 -24.64 -1.41 15.59
C GLY A 146 -24.68 -0.22 14.64
N ALA A 147 -23.85 -0.18 13.59
CA ALA A 147 -23.90 0.89 12.59
C ALA A 147 -25.16 0.74 11.70
N GLN A 148 -26.13 1.63 11.88
CA GLN A 148 -27.28 1.68 11.00
C GLN A 148 -26.83 2.02 9.55
N PRO A 149 -27.34 1.31 8.54
CA PRO A 149 -27.11 1.66 7.14
C PRO A 149 -27.63 3.08 6.84
N SER A 150 -26.75 4.08 6.86
CA SER A 150 -27.06 5.38 6.27
C SER A 150 -26.70 5.35 4.78
N PRO A 151 -27.59 5.80 3.88
CA PRO A 151 -27.24 6.01 2.47
C PRO A 151 -26.28 7.20 2.27
N HIS A 152 -26.04 7.99 3.32
CA HIS A 152 -25.16 9.15 3.31
C HIS A 152 -23.95 8.92 4.22
N GLY A 153 -22.75 9.02 3.64
CA GLY A 153 -21.47 9.04 4.35
C GLY A 153 -20.71 10.32 4.03
N VAL A 154 -19.80 10.71 4.90
CA VAL A 154 -18.92 11.88 4.72
C VAL A 154 -17.47 11.40 4.76
N VAL A 155 -16.67 11.89 3.81
CA VAL A 155 -15.22 11.64 3.77
C VAL A 155 -14.52 12.95 4.07
N PHE A 156 -13.75 12.97 5.16
CA PHE A 156 -12.90 14.11 5.50
C PHE A 156 -11.48 13.84 5.02
N VAL A 157 -10.95 14.72 4.18
CA VAL A 157 -9.56 14.68 3.70
C VAL A 157 -8.84 15.90 4.24
N GLN A 158 -7.88 15.68 5.14
CA GLN A 158 -7.03 16.73 5.68
C GLN A 158 -5.65 16.68 4.99
N ILE A 159 -5.21 17.82 4.45
CA ILE A 159 -3.87 17.99 3.90
C ILE A 159 -3.08 18.87 4.86
N ASP A 160 -2.13 18.27 5.59
CA ASP A 160 -1.36 18.99 6.60
C ASP A 160 -0.52 20.11 5.98
N GLY A 161 -0.50 21.27 6.63
CA GLY A 161 0.25 22.46 6.19
C GLY A 161 -0.24 23.14 4.91
N LEU A 162 -1.39 22.74 4.34
CA LEU A 162 -1.90 23.37 3.11
C LEU A 162 -2.62 24.69 3.40
N SER A 163 -2.00 25.81 3.00
CA SER A 163 -2.64 27.12 3.12
C SER A 163 -3.65 27.38 2.01
N TYR A 164 -4.69 28.17 2.32
CA TYR A 164 -5.68 28.61 1.35
C TYR A 164 -5.05 29.35 0.16
N THR A 165 -4.02 30.15 0.41
CA THR A 165 -3.30 30.92 -0.63
C THR A 165 -2.51 30.01 -1.56
N ALA A 166 -1.81 29.00 -1.01
CA ALA A 166 -1.08 28.00 -1.80
C ALA A 166 -2.04 27.17 -2.67
N LEU A 167 -3.17 26.73 -2.10
CA LEU A 167 -4.19 25.98 -2.83
C LEU A 167 -4.77 26.78 -4.00
N ARG A 168 -5.07 28.08 -3.79
CA ARG A 168 -5.54 28.97 -4.87
C ARG A 168 -4.51 29.18 -5.96
N HIS A 169 -3.23 29.35 -5.59
CA HIS A 169 -2.17 29.46 -6.58
C HIS A 169 -2.04 28.18 -7.40
N ALA A 170 -2.07 27.01 -6.75
CA ALA A 170 -2.00 25.72 -7.43
C ALA A 170 -3.15 25.47 -8.40
N LEU A 171 -4.37 25.90 -8.05
CA LEU A 171 -5.53 25.84 -8.95
C LEU A 171 -5.34 26.76 -10.17
N ARG A 172 -4.85 27.99 -9.99
CA ARG A 172 -4.61 28.92 -11.11
C ARG A 172 -3.56 28.42 -12.10
N GLU A 173 -2.54 27.74 -11.61
CA GLU A 173 -1.48 27.14 -12.44
C GLU A 173 -1.90 25.79 -13.06
N GLY A 174 -3.15 25.35 -12.88
CA GLY A 174 -3.64 24.08 -13.42
C GLY A 174 -3.01 22.83 -12.80
N MET A 175 -2.41 22.95 -11.61
CA MET A 175 -1.71 21.83 -10.94
C MET A 175 -2.67 20.83 -10.26
N MET A 176 -3.97 21.14 -10.17
CA MET A 176 -4.96 20.34 -9.45
C MET A 176 -6.23 20.06 -10.28
N PRO A 177 -6.11 19.40 -11.45
CA PRO A 177 -7.20 19.27 -12.41
C PRO A 177 -8.43 18.51 -11.86
N ALA A 178 -8.21 17.55 -10.96
CA ALA A 178 -9.30 16.81 -10.32
C ALA A 178 -10.13 17.72 -9.38
N LEU A 179 -9.47 18.57 -8.61
CA LEU A 179 -10.15 19.52 -7.71
C LEU A 179 -10.82 20.63 -8.51
N GLU A 180 -10.16 21.12 -9.57
CA GLU A 180 -10.72 22.09 -10.50
C GLU A 180 -12.03 21.58 -11.11
N SER A 181 -12.03 20.36 -11.65
CA SER A 181 -13.25 19.72 -12.18
C SER A 181 -14.37 19.59 -11.14
N LEU A 182 -14.04 19.31 -9.88
CA LEU A 182 -15.04 19.26 -8.80
C LEU A 182 -15.64 20.66 -8.52
N LEU A 183 -14.82 21.70 -8.53
CA LEU A 183 -15.29 23.08 -8.33
C LEU A 183 -16.15 23.56 -9.50
N GLU A 184 -15.80 23.20 -10.73
CA GLU A 184 -16.56 23.54 -11.95
C GLU A 184 -17.96 22.93 -12.00
N GLN A 185 -18.15 21.75 -11.38
CA GLN A 185 -19.47 21.12 -11.26
C GLN A 185 -20.48 21.96 -10.44
N GLY A 186 -20.04 23.03 -9.76
CA GLY A 186 -20.90 23.94 -9.01
C GLY A 186 -21.45 23.36 -7.70
N ARG A 187 -21.07 22.14 -7.34
CA ARG A 187 -21.51 21.43 -6.11
C ARG A 187 -20.57 21.67 -4.93
N PHE A 188 -19.35 22.15 -5.19
CA PHE A 188 -18.31 22.36 -4.20
C PHE A 188 -17.86 23.81 -4.19
N ARG A 189 -17.54 24.33 -3.00
CA ARG A 189 -17.06 25.69 -2.83
C ARG A 189 -15.74 25.69 -2.08
N LEU A 190 -14.79 26.45 -2.59
CA LEU A 190 -13.53 26.70 -1.90
C LEU A 190 -13.75 27.82 -0.85
N MET A 191 -13.40 27.55 0.41
CA MET A 191 -13.55 28.48 1.52
C MET A 191 -12.27 28.56 2.34
N ALA A 192 -11.94 29.75 2.84
CA ALA A 192 -10.90 29.91 3.84
C ALA A 192 -11.43 29.41 5.18
N TRP A 193 -10.57 28.72 5.94
CA TRP A 193 -10.89 28.21 7.26
C TRP A 193 -9.82 28.68 8.24
N ASP A 194 -10.25 29.15 9.41
CA ASP A 194 -9.37 29.55 10.50
C ASP A 194 -9.04 28.33 11.36
N CYS A 195 -7.77 27.97 11.40
CA CYS A 195 -7.26 26.83 12.15
C CYS A 195 -7.02 27.13 13.65
N GLY A 196 -7.19 28.39 14.08
CA GLY A 196 -7.01 28.82 15.45
C GLY A 196 -5.55 28.80 15.91
N ILE A 197 -5.35 29.08 17.21
CA ILE A 197 -4.04 29.09 17.86
C ILE A 197 -4.07 28.09 19.03
N PRO A 198 -3.09 27.17 19.14
CA PRO A 198 -1.96 26.99 18.21
C PRO A 198 -2.39 26.33 16.90
N SER A 199 -1.77 26.72 15.78
CA SER A 199 -2.03 26.19 14.43
C SER A 199 -1.23 24.92 14.12
N GLN A 200 -1.25 23.96 15.05
CA GLN A 200 -0.50 22.70 14.96
C GLN A 200 -1.44 21.52 14.68
N THR A 201 -0.91 20.44 14.10
CA THR A 201 -1.70 19.28 13.66
C THR A 201 -2.60 18.71 14.76
N SER A 202 -2.09 18.58 15.99
CA SER A 202 -2.85 18.01 17.11
C SER A 202 -4.03 18.90 17.54
N SER A 203 -3.79 20.18 17.85
CA SER A 203 -4.88 21.09 18.25
C SER A 203 -5.94 21.23 17.15
N VAL A 204 -5.52 21.36 15.89
CA VAL A 204 -6.41 21.45 14.73
C VAL A 204 -7.25 20.17 14.59
N GLN A 205 -6.63 19.00 14.70
CA GLN A 205 -7.37 17.74 14.63
C GLN A 205 -8.33 17.55 15.81
N ALA A 206 -7.93 17.93 17.03
CA ALA A 206 -8.81 17.90 18.18
C ALA A 206 -10.02 18.82 17.98
N GLY A 207 -9.81 20.03 17.48
CA GLY A 207 -10.88 20.97 17.13
C GLY A 207 -11.84 20.42 16.07
N ILE A 208 -11.32 19.81 14.99
CA ILE A 208 -12.15 19.21 13.94
C ILE A 208 -12.92 17.99 14.45
N MET A 209 -12.25 17.10 15.19
CA MET A 209 -12.80 15.79 15.55
C MET A 209 -13.64 15.82 16.82
N TYR A 210 -13.27 16.63 17.81
CA TYR A 210 -13.93 16.68 19.11
C TYR A 210 -14.64 18.02 19.37
N GLY A 211 -14.44 19.02 18.50
CA GLY A 211 -15.03 20.35 18.67
C GLY A 211 -14.34 21.21 19.73
N ASP A 212 -13.26 20.72 20.34
CA ASP A 212 -12.50 21.43 21.36
C ASP A 212 -11.00 21.10 21.25
N SER A 213 -10.18 22.13 21.38
CA SER A 213 -8.71 22.04 21.39
C SER A 213 -8.08 22.83 22.54
N SER A 214 -8.89 23.28 23.51
CA SER A 214 -8.46 24.15 24.61
C SER A 214 -7.37 23.52 25.49
N ASP A 215 -7.36 22.20 25.61
CA ASP A 215 -6.39 21.43 26.42
C ASP A 215 -5.05 21.15 25.70
N ILE A 216 -4.84 21.73 24.49
CA ILE A 216 -3.62 21.55 23.70
C ILE A 216 -2.97 22.92 23.40
N PRO A 217 -2.27 23.53 24.38
CA PRO A 217 -1.75 24.89 24.24
C PRO A 217 -0.50 24.98 23.33
N ALA A 218 0.24 23.88 23.14
CA ALA A 218 1.46 23.85 22.35
C ALA A 218 1.83 22.43 21.90
N PHE A 219 2.89 22.29 21.11
CA PHE A 219 3.35 20.99 20.60
C PHE A 219 3.87 20.10 21.72
N ARG A 220 4.58 20.74 22.67
CA ARG A 220 5.03 20.16 23.93
C ARG A 220 4.63 21.10 25.04
N PHE A 221 4.02 20.57 26.08
CA PHE A 221 3.60 21.36 27.22
C PHE A 221 3.68 20.54 28.51
N LEU A 222 3.87 21.23 29.62
CA LEU A 222 3.85 20.61 30.94
C LEU A 222 2.40 20.51 31.39
N ASP A 223 1.92 19.28 31.59
CA ASP A 223 0.69 19.06 32.31
C ASP A 223 0.93 19.23 33.81
N ARG A 224 0.29 20.24 34.40
CA ARG A 224 0.43 20.53 35.83
C ARG A 224 -0.22 19.47 36.71
N ALA A 225 -1.29 18.83 36.25
CA ALA A 225 -2.00 17.82 37.03
C ALA A 225 -1.15 16.55 37.18
N SER A 226 -0.53 16.09 36.09
CA SER A 226 0.32 14.90 36.13
C SER A 226 1.80 15.20 36.44
N GLY A 227 2.23 16.47 36.36
CA GLY A 227 3.64 16.87 36.45
C GLY A 227 4.52 16.38 35.28
N ARG A 228 3.91 16.01 34.13
CA ARG A 228 4.63 15.39 33.00
C ARG A 228 4.62 16.31 31.78
N VAL A 229 5.68 16.26 31.00
CA VAL A 229 5.73 16.92 29.70
C VAL A 229 5.01 16.05 28.68
N ILE A 230 3.89 16.54 28.15
CA ILE A 230 3.12 15.90 27.09
C ILE A 230 3.66 16.37 25.74
N VAL A 231 3.84 15.42 24.81
CA VAL A 231 4.14 15.70 23.41
C VAL A 231 2.95 15.24 22.58
N SER A 232 2.20 16.19 22.02
CA SER A 232 0.86 15.94 21.49
C SER A 232 0.82 15.01 20.26
N ASN A 233 1.92 14.86 19.52
CA ASN A 233 2.00 13.96 18.36
C ASN A 233 2.63 12.59 18.67
N ARG A 234 3.02 12.33 19.92
CA ARG A 234 3.55 11.02 20.32
C ARG A 234 2.40 10.11 20.70
N PRO A 235 2.52 8.78 20.48
CA PRO A 235 1.45 7.85 20.80
C PRO A 235 0.90 7.95 22.23
N GLU A 236 1.80 8.09 23.21
CA GLU A 236 1.40 8.23 24.62
C GLU A 236 0.66 9.55 24.89
N GLY A 237 1.15 10.66 24.32
CA GLY A 237 0.53 11.98 24.50
C GLY A 237 -0.83 12.07 23.80
N ALA A 238 -0.91 11.59 22.56
CA ALA A 238 -2.16 11.53 21.80
C ALA A 238 -3.22 10.66 22.50
N ARG A 239 -2.83 9.49 23.02
CA ARG A 239 -3.71 8.61 23.81
C ARG A 239 -4.30 9.31 25.02
N LEU A 240 -3.43 9.97 25.80
CA LEU A 240 -3.83 10.62 27.03
C LEU A 240 -4.79 11.79 26.75
N LEU A 241 -4.51 12.60 25.74
CA LEU A 241 -5.40 13.69 25.33
C LEU A 241 -6.74 13.16 24.81
N GLU A 242 -6.71 12.11 23.99
CA GLU A 242 -7.93 11.47 23.48
C GLU A 242 -8.80 10.90 24.60
N GLN A 243 -8.19 10.28 25.62
CA GLN A 243 -8.91 9.79 26.80
C GLN A 243 -9.63 10.91 27.54
N ARG A 244 -9.00 12.08 27.71
CA ARG A 244 -9.65 13.24 28.35
C ARG A 244 -10.91 13.70 27.60
N TYR A 245 -10.87 13.73 26.27
CA TYR A 245 -12.05 14.06 25.48
C TYR A 245 -13.17 13.04 25.71
N VAL A 246 -12.86 11.75 25.70
CA VAL A 246 -13.86 10.70 25.95
C VAL A 246 -14.43 10.81 27.38
N GLU A 247 -13.59 11.04 28.38
CA GLU A 247 -13.99 11.22 29.79
C GLU A 247 -14.89 12.46 29.98
N ASN A 248 -14.63 13.53 29.25
CA ASN A 248 -15.46 14.74 29.22
C ASN A 248 -16.74 14.58 28.39
N GLY A 249 -17.05 13.36 27.91
CA GLY A 249 -18.30 13.04 27.21
C GLY A 249 -18.29 13.31 25.71
N TYR A 250 -17.15 13.66 25.11
CA TYR A 250 -17.04 13.84 23.67
C TYR A 250 -16.99 12.48 22.96
N ARG A 251 -17.93 12.25 22.03
CA ARG A 251 -17.95 11.00 21.23
C ARG A 251 -16.97 10.99 20.05
N GLY A 252 -16.62 12.17 19.54
CA GLY A 252 -15.81 12.33 18.34
C GLY A 252 -16.60 12.22 17.02
N LEU A 253 -16.17 12.98 16.02
CA LEU A 253 -16.81 13.11 14.70
C LEU A 253 -16.80 11.80 13.90
N LEU A 254 -15.82 10.93 14.14
CA LEU A 254 -15.59 9.69 13.39
C LEU A 254 -16.16 8.46 14.12
N TYR A 255 -17.00 8.65 15.13
CA TYR A 255 -17.63 7.57 15.88
C TYR A 255 -18.34 6.55 14.97
N GLY A 256 -18.02 5.26 15.14
CA GLY A 256 -18.54 4.18 14.28
C GLY A 256 -17.95 4.13 12.86
N GLY A 257 -16.96 4.99 12.57
CA GLY A 257 -16.29 5.11 11.27
C GLY A 257 -14.83 4.65 11.29
N SER A 258 -14.03 5.30 10.43
CA SER A 258 -12.63 4.98 10.17
C SER A 258 -11.76 6.24 10.26
N SER A 259 -10.57 6.09 10.85
CA SER A 259 -9.53 7.13 10.87
C SER A 259 -8.21 6.54 10.35
N THR A 260 -7.53 7.26 9.46
CA THR A 260 -6.29 6.79 8.83
C THR A 260 -5.27 7.92 8.81
N ALA A 261 -4.05 7.65 9.28
CA ALA A 261 -2.92 8.57 9.30
C ALA A 261 -3.15 9.90 10.07
N ASN A 262 -3.91 9.84 11.18
CA ASN A 262 -4.22 10.99 12.03
C ASN A 262 -3.52 10.90 13.40
N VAL A 263 -3.35 12.02 14.10
CA VAL A 263 -2.88 12.01 15.49
C VAL A 263 -3.94 11.37 16.40
N PHE A 264 -5.20 11.80 16.21
CA PHE A 264 -6.36 11.33 16.96
C PHE A 264 -7.24 10.38 16.15
N SER A 265 -7.91 9.47 16.83
CA SER A 265 -8.89 8.57 16.21
C SER A 265 -10.21 9.27 15.91
N GLY A 266 -10.56 10.32 16.66
CA GLY A 266 -11.85 11.00 16.55
C GLY A 266 -13.03 10.09 16.91
N GLY A 267 -12.81 9.10 17.77
CA GLY A 267 -13.81 8.08 18.14
C GLY A 267 -13.96 6.94 17.12
N ALA A 268 -13.11 6.88 16.09
CA ALA A 268 -13.18 5.84 15.06
C ALA A 268 -12.89 4.44 15.61
N GLU A 269 -13.71 3.47 15.21
CA GLU A 269 -13.54 2.07 15.61
C GLU A 269 -12.44 1.36 14.80
N LEU A 270 -12.19 1.83 13.58
CA LEU A 270 -11.14 1.34 12.71
C LEU A 270 -10.05 2.42 12.64
N THR A 271 -8.82 2.11 13.05
CA THR A 271 -7.69 3.05 13.01
C THR A 271 -6.43 2.43 12.40
N ILE A 272 -5.72 3.17 11.52
CA ILE A 272 -4.38 2.84 11.00
C ILE A 272 -3.48 4.06 11.10
N PHE A 273 -2.21 3.86 11.50
CA PHE A 273 -1.24 4.93 11.67
C PHE A 273 -1.76 6.08 12.55
N THR A 274 -2.67 5.76 13.48
CA THR A 274 -3.21 6.70 14.45
C THR A 274 -2.41 6.62 15.75
N MET A 275 -1.74 7.72 16.13
CA MET A 275 -0.86 7.73 17.30
C MET A 275 -1.63 7.44 18.59
N GLY A 276 -2.89 7.88 18.71
CA GLY A 276 -3.74 7.73 19.90
C GLY A 276 -4.30 6.34 20.25
N ASN A 277 -4.02 5.25 19.52
CA ASN A 277 -4.87 4.04 19.67
C ASN A 277 -4.51 3.10 20.85
N ASN A 278 -5.51 2.67 21.62
CA ASN A 278 -5.42 1.60 22.61
C ASN A 278 -5.48 0.21 21.94
N ARG A 279 -4.78 -0.77 22.52
CA ARG A 279 -4.28 -1.98 21.83
C ARG A 279 -5.31 -3.10 21.55
N ASN A 280 -6.55 -2.80 21.13
CA ASN A 280 -7.59 -3.82 20.94
C ASN A 280 -8.06 -3.96 19.48
N ALA A 281 -8.18 -5.22 19.03
CA ALA A 281 -8.86 -5.83 17.86
C ALA A 281 -8.88 -5.14 16.47
N GLY A 282 -8.93 -3.81 16.38
CA GLY A 282 -8.90 -3.05 15.12
C GLY A 282 -7.52 -3.01 14.47
N ALA A 283 -6.44 -2.95 15.27
CA ALA A 283 -5.07 -2.89 14.75
C ALA A 283 -4.64 -4.18 14.02
N SER A 284 -5.09 -5.35 14.48
CA SER A 284 -4.79 -6.63 13.81
C SER A 284 -5.54 -6.77 12.48
N ARG A 285 -6.82 -6.40 12.42
CA ARG A 285 -7.63 -6.43 11.17
C ARG A 285 -7.06 -5.54 10.07
N ARG A 286 -6.43 -4.45 10.46
CA ARG A 286 -5.83 -3.46 9.58
C ARG A 286 -4.45 -3.91 9.04
N ILE A 287 -3.74 -4.78 9.77
CA ILE A 287 -2.56 -5.49 9.27
C ILE A 287 -2.97 -6.49 8.18
N ASP A 288 -4.09 -7.20 8.36
CA ASP A 288 -4.64 -8.08 7.32
C ASP A 288 -4.98 -7.28 6.05
N ASP A 289 -5.58 -6.08 6.19
CA ASP A 289 -5.84 -5.17 5.06
C ASP A 289 -4.54 -4.72 4.36
N PHE A 290 -3.45 -4.49 5.11
CA PHE A 290 -2.13 -4.20 4.53
C PHE A 290 -1.54 -5.39 3.78
N LEU A 291 -1.67 -6.60 4.33
CA LEU A 291 -1.23 -7.82 3.65
C LEU A 291 -2.04 -8.06 2.37
N LEU A 292 -3.36 -7.83 2.41
CA LEU A 292 -4.22 -7.92 1.23
C LEU A 292 -3.87 -6.88 0.16
N PHE A 293 -3.50 -5.67 0.58
CA PHE A 293 -2.98 -4.63 -0.30
C PHE A 293 -1.69 -5.07 -1.02
N LEU A 294 -0.72 -5.62 -0.27
CA LEU A 294 0.54 -6.11 -0.84
C LEU A 294 0.38 -7.36 -1.71
N LEU A 295 -0.60 -8.21 -1.39
CA LEU A 295 -0.93 -9.40 -2.18
C LEU A 295 -1.63 -9.06 -3.50
N ASN A 296 -2.18 -7.85 -3.65
CA ASN A 296 -2.79 -7.42 -4.90
C ASN A 296 -1.67 -7.08 -5.92
N PRO A 297 -1.53 -7.85 -7.02
CA PRO A 297 -0.42 -7.68 -7.96
C PRO A 297 -0.44 -6.32 -8.67
N TYR A 298 -1.62 -5.74 -8.89
CA TYR A 298 -1.73 -4.41 -9.46
C TYR A 298 -1.29 -3.33 -8.47
N CYS A 299 -1.76 -3.39 -7.22
CA CYS A 299 -1.36 -2.44 -6.19
C CYS A 299 0.15 -2.50 -5.95
N LEU A 300 0.70 -3.72 -5.89
CA LEU A 300 2.13 -3.95 -5.77
C LEU A 300 2.91 -3.34 -6.94
N LEU A 301 2.52 -3.63 -8.19
CA LEU A 301 3.19 -3.05 -9.36
C LEU A 301 3.10 -1.52 -9.36
N ARG A 302 1.92 -0.97 -9.08
CA ARG A 302 1.70 0.48 -9.04
C ARG A 302 2.59 1.15 -7.99
N VAL A 303 2.66 0.58 -6.78
CA VAL A 303 3.55 1.08 -5.73
C VAL A 303 5.01 1.00 -6.17
N LEU A 304 5.45 -0.10 -6.79
CA LEU A 304 6.82 -0.25 -7.28
C LEU A 304 7.18 0.79 -8.36
N VAL A 305 6.32 0.97 -9.36
CA VAL A 305 6.53 1.94 -10.46
C VAL A 305 6.57 3.37 -9.91
N LEU A 306 5.62 3.73 -9.05
CA LEU A 306 5.58 5.06 -8.43
C LEU A 306 6.77 5.30 -7.49
N SER A 307 7.22 4.25 -6.79
CA SER A 307 8.40 4.30 -5.92
C SER A 307 9.67 4.55 -6.73
N LEU A 308 9.84 3.83 -7.83
CA LEU A 308 10.95 4.03 -8.76
C LEU A 308 10.90 5.43 -9.38
N TRP A 309 9.72 5.89 -9.76
CA TRP A 309 9.52 7.22 -10.31
C TRP A 309 9.86 8.33 -9.31
N ASP A 310 9.34 8.27 -8.07
CA ASP A 310 9.67 9.29 -7.05
C ASP A 310 11.17 9.28 -6.70
N TRP A 311 11.77 8.09 -6.63
CA TRP A 311 13.22 7.96 -6.44
C TRP A 311 14.02 8.59 -7.60
N LEU A 312 13.65 8.29 -8.85
CA LEU A 312 14.30 8.84 -10.04
C LEU A 312 14.16 10.36 -10.08
N MET A 313 12.97 10.88 -9.81
CA MET A 313 12.72 12.32 -9.74
C MET A 313 13.54 12.98 -8.64
N GLU A 314 13.68 12.35 -7.47
CA GLU A 314 14.54 12.85 -6.38
C GLU A 314 16.01 12.94 -6.83
N VAL A 315 16.52 11.94 -7.55
CA VAL A 315 17.88 11.94 -8.11
C VAL A 315 18.04 13.04 -9.17
N LEU A 316 17.08 13.17 -10.09
CA LEU A 316 17.10 14.21 -11.12
C LEU A 316 17.04 15.62 -10.52
N TYR A 317 16.20 15.82 -9.50
CA TYR A 317 16.13 17.09 -8.77
C TYR A 317 17.42 17.38 -8.01
N ALA A 318 18.04 16.38 -7.39
CA ALA A 318 19.34 16.53 -6.73
C ALA A 318 20.41 16.98 -7.72
N TRP A 319 20.47 16.33 -8.89
CA TRP A 319 21.42 16.67 -9.95
C TRP A 319 21.16 18.06 -10.53
N ARG A 320 19.91 18.40 -10.82
CA ARG A 320 19.51 19.73 -11.31
C ARG A 320 19.86 20.84 -10.32
N GLN A 321 19.66 20.61 -9.02
CA GLN A 321 20.02 21.55 -7.97
C GLN A 321 21.54 21.82 -7.92
N GLN A 322 22.36 20.78 -8.13
CA GLN A 322 23.81 20.91 -8.22
C GLN A 322 24.23 21.74 -9.43
N LEU A 323 23.64 21.46 -10.60
CA LEU A 323 23.91 22.21 -11.84
C LEU A 323 23.54 23.69 -11.70
N ARG A 324 22.38 24.00 -11.09
CA ARG A 324 21.88 25.37 -10.93
C ARG A 324 22.50 26.13 -9.76
N LYS A 325 23.37 25.48 -8.97
CA LYS A 325 24.01 26.05 -7.78
C LYS A 325 23.00 26.67 -6.79
N GLU A 326 21.80 26.08 -6.69
CA GLU A 326 20.74 26.54 -5.78
C GLU A 326 21.08 26.15 -4.32
N TRP A 327 20.88 27.09 -3.40
CA TRP A 327 21.09 26.92 -1.96
C TRP A 327 19.81 27.28 -1.19
N PRO A 328 19.47 26.59 -0.09
CA PRO A 328 20.26 25.57 0.62
C PRO A 328 20.19 24.16 0.02
N ARG A 329 21.27 23.38 0.18
CA ARG A 329 21.36 21.98 -0.26
C ARG A 329 21.08 21.05 0.92
N VAL A 330 19.97 20.34 0.87
CA VAL A 330 19.66 19.28 1.85
C VAL A 330 20.44 18.02 1.46
N SER A 331 21.00 17.31 2.44
CA SER A 331 21.64 16.01 2.19
C SER A 331 20.60 15.00 1.75
N ARG A 332 20.70 14.52 0.50
CA ARG A 332 19.80 13.51 -0.10
C ARG A 332 20.42 12.10 -0.12
N ARG A 333 21.48 11.88 0.67
CA ARG A 333 22.23 10.61 0.72
C ARG A 333 21.64 9.66 1.78
N GLY A 334 22.01 8.38 1.71
CA GLY A 334 21.67 7.39 2.73
C GLY A 334 20.20 6.96 2.69
N LEU A 335 19.55 6.92 3.85
CA LEU A 335 18.17 6.42 4.02
C LEU A 335 17.09 7.40 3.53
N TYR A 336 17.43 8.66 3.26
CA TYR A 336 16.46 9.69 2.92
C TYR A 336 15.59 9.35 1.69
N PRO A 337 16.15 8.92 0.53
CA PRO A 337 15.32 8.56 -0.63
C PRO A 337 14.37 7.40 -0.35
N VAL A 338 14.79 6.44 0.49
CA VAL A 338 13.94 5.31 0.89
C VAL A 338 12.79 5.78 1.77
N LEU A 339 13.07 6.58 2.80
CA LEU A 339 12.04 7.14 3.68
C LEU A 339 11.05 8.01 2.91
N ARG A 340 11.53 8.79 1.94
CA ARG A 340 10.71 9.60 1.05
C ARG A 340 9.75 8.74 0.23
N VAL A 341 10.25 7.68 -0.41
CA VAL A 341 9.42 6.73 -1.19
C VAL A 341 8.36 6.08 -0.30
N VAL A 342 8.74 5.60 0.87
CA VAL A 342 7.81 4.99 1.83
C VAL A 342 6.71 5.98 2.21
N SER A 343 7.08 7.22 2.54
CA SER A 343 6.12 8.27 2.92
C SER A 343 5.21 8.71 1.77
N ASN A 344 5.78 9.02 0.61
CA ASN A 344 5.07 9.67 -0.48
C ASN A 344 4.30 8.70 -1.38
N VAL A 345 4.74 7.44 -1.44
CA VAL A 345 4.16 6.42 -2.32
C VAL A 345 3.47 5.34 -1.50
N VAL A 346 4.21 4.60 -0.67
CA VAL A 346 3.67 3.41 -0.01
C VAL A 346 2.53 3.78 0.94
N LEU A 347 2.77 4.72 1.87
CA LEU A 347 1.75 5.17 2.82
C LEU A 347 0.57 5.85 2.11
N ARG A 348 0.82 6.63 1.05
CA ARG A 348 -0.23 7.31 0.27
C ARG A 348 -1.14 6.32 -0.46
N GLU A 349 -0.57 5.38 -1.19
CA GLU A 349 -1.34 4.37 -1.95
C GLU A 349 -2.10 3.45 -1.00
N PHE A 350 -1.49 3.06 0.12
CA PHE A 350 -2.17 2.26 1.12
C PHE A 350 -3.31 3.02 1.82
N SER A 351 -3.10 4.30 2.17
CA SER A 351 -4.16 5.14 2.76
C SER A 351 -5.34 5.29 1.78
N THR A 352 -5.06 5.50 0.50
CA THR A 352 -6.09 5.55 -0.55
C THR A 352 -6.84 4.22 -0.67
N TYR A 353 -6.10 3.10 -0.61
CA TYR A 353 -6.69 1.77 -0.68
C TYR A 353 -7.64 1.50 0.49
N ILE A 354 -7.27 1.87 1.71
CA ILE A 354 -8.13 1.73 2.89
C ILE A 354 -9.40 2.57 2.75
N VAL A 355 -9.27 3.82 2.32
CA VAL A 355 -10.43 4.72 2.15
C VAL A 355 -11.40 4.14 1.12
N LEU A 356 -10.89 3.56 0.02
CA LEU A 356 -11.72 2.86 -0.97
C LEU A 356 -12.36 1.57 -0.46
N LEU A 357 -11.83 0.96 0.61
CA LEU A 357 -12.47 -0.16 1.29
C LEU A 357 -13.51 0.31 2.32
N ASP A 358 -13.37 1.53 2.85
CA ASP A 358 -14.27 2.12 3.85
C ASP A 358 -15.57 2.68 3.21
N ILE A 359 -15.46 3.22 1.98
CA ILE A 359 -16.57 3.74 1.16
C ILE A 359 -17.23 2.63 0.37
#